data_AF-A0A818UTH2-F1
#
_entry.id   AF-A0A818UTH2-F1
#
_cell.length_a   1.000
_cell.length_b   1.000
_cell.length_c   1.000
_cell.angle_alpha   90.00
_cell.angle_beta   90.00
_cell.angle_gamma   90.00
#
_symmetry.space_group_name_H-M   'P 1'
#
loop_
_entity.id
_entity.type
_entity.pdbx_description
1 polymer ?
#
loop_
_entity_poly.entity_id
_entity_poly.type
_entity_poly.pdbx_seq_one_letter_code
_entity_poly.pdbx_strand_id
1 'polypeptide(L)'
;MATGNKSNLCLVCNKLPGVRVCIGCNKYFCPKDFREHEKQLAIKFDNEVVRSHDELLDQIQKLEKSNYLSSNLFAQIEQWKKITINKVERAAEKAHRQLIDLIDQKRTGITKQLELITKEVRSRREEETFVENDIDQLKQKIDKITQKLQKIIQKDKNQSIIVENNQIDWDRLIYVREIQEERDIEEEQQDSGKQINCEYFQPKFWKKKKDETNCLWQPTLYPA
;
A
#
# COMPACT_ATOMS: atom_id res chain seq x y z
N MET A 1 -70.84 -7.53 -51.47
CA MET A 1 -69.74 -8.50 -51.28
C MET A 1 -69.33 -8.45 -49.81
N ALA A 2 -69.67 -9.48 -49.04
CA ALA A 2 -69.44 -9.53 -47.60
C ALA A 2 -68.01 -10.02 -47.32
N THR A 3 -67.23 -9.24 -46.58
CA THR A 3 -65.90 -9.60 -46.10
C THR A 3 -66.02 -10.68 -45.02
N GLY A 4 -65.52 -11.88 -45.30
CA GLY A 4 -65.52 -13.00 -44.37
C GLY A 4 -64.72 -12.71 -43.11
N ASN A 5 -65.37 -12.84 -41.95
CA ASN A 5 -64.75 -12.85 -40.63
C ASN A 5 -63.61 -13.87 -40.60
N LYS A 6 -62.36 -13.42 -40.47
CA LYS A 6 -61.28 -14.28 -39.98
C LYS A 6 -61.67 -14.66 -38.54
N SER A 7 -62.14 -15.88 -38.36
CA SER A 7 -62.58 -16.40 -37.07
C SER A 7 -61.40 -16.32 -36.09
N ASN A 8 -61.54 -15.51 -35.04
CA ASN A 8 -60.63 -15.49 -33.90
C ASN A 8 -60.75 -16.84 -33.21
N LEU A 9 -60.06 -17.87 -33.70
CA LEU A 9 -60.05 -19.22 -33.12
C LEU A 9 -58.94 -19.30 -32.07
N CYS A 10 -59.15 -20.16 -31.08
CA CYS A 10 -58.12 -20.44 -30.07
C CYS A 10 -56.85 -20.99 -30.73
N LEU A 11 -55.70 -20.38 -30.46
CA LEU A 11 -54.40 -20.81 -30.96
C LEU A 11 -54.08 -22.28 -30.62
N VAL A 12 -54.46 -22.74 -29.43
CA VAL A 12 -54.03 -24.04 -28.91
C VAL A 12 -54.91 -25.17 -29.44
N CYS A 13 -56.24 -25.03 -29.35
CA CYS A 13 -57.15 -26.10 -29.74
C CYS A 13 -57.82 -25.92 -31.10
N ASN A 14 -57.81 -24.71 -31.68
CA ASN A 14 -58.44 -24.33 -32.96
C ASN A 14 -59.93 -24.74 -33.14
N LYS A 15 -60.60 -25.11 -32.05
CA LYS A 15 -61.98 -25.65 -32.03
C LYS A 15 -63.02 -24.66 -31.53
N LEU A 16 -62.61 -23.74 -30.67
CA LEU A 16 -63.50 -22.74 -30.06
C LEU A 16 -63.06 -21.33 -30.45
N PRO A 17 -64.00 -20.37 -30.56
CA PRO A 17 -63.64 -18.97 -30.72
C PRO A 17 -62.80 -18.52 -29.50
N GLY A 18 -61.67 -17.89 -29.77
CA GLY A 18 -60.79 -17.30 -28.79
C GLY A 18 -61.39 -15.98 -28.27
N VAL A 19 -62.11 -16.09 -27.15
CA VAL A 19 -62.77 -14.95 -26.50
C VAL A 19 -61.79 -14.10 -25.67
N ARG A 20 -60.61 -14.65 -25.34
CA ARG A 20 -59.56 -13.96 -24.57
C ARG A 20 -58.32 -13.74 -25.41
N VAL A 21 -57.70 -12.57 -25.28
CA VAL A 21 -56.44 -12.22 -25.93
C VAL A 21 -55.35 -11.99 -24.88
N CYS A 22 -54.19 -12.61 -25.05
CA CYS A 22 -53.01 -12.26 -24.28
C CYS A 22 -52.28 -11.12 -25.00
N ILE A 23 -52.19 -9.93 -24.38
CA ILE A 23 -51.54 -8.75 -24.96
C ILE A 23 -50.04 -9.00 -25.16
N GLY A 24 -49.38 -9.68 -24.21
CA GLY A 24 -47.95 -9.97 -24.27
C GLY A 24 -47.55 -10.93 -25.41
N CYS A 25 -48.41 -11.88 -25.76
CA CYS A 25 -48.16 -12.79 -26.88
C CYS A 25 -48.87 -12.38 -28.18
N ASN A 26 -49.84 -11.47 -28.10
CA ASN A 26 -50.78 -11.07 -29.15
C ASN A 26 -51.52 -12.27 -29.80
N LYS A 27 -52.04 -13.20 -28.98
CA LYS A 27 -52.74 -14.41 -29.45
C LYS A 27 -54.10 -14.60 -28.77
N TYR A 28 -55.03 -15.21 -29.49
CA TYR A 28 -56.39 -15.52 -29.03
C TYR A 28 -56.47 -16.92 -28.45
N PHE A 29 -57.17 -17.07 -27.32
CA PHE A 29 -57.32 -18.31 -26.59
C PHE A 29 -58.77 -18.53 -26.13
N CYS A 30 -59.18 -19.79 -26.05
CA CYS A 30 -60.42 -20.14 -25.35
C CYS A 30 -60.21 -20.02 -23.82
N PRO A 31 -61.27 -19.91 -23.00
CA PRO A 31 -61.14 -19.73 -21.56
C PRO A 31 -60.41 -20.86 -20.81
N LYS A 32 -60.32 -22.07 -21.39
CA LYS A 32 -59.55 -23.18 -20.83
C LYS A 32 -58.07 -23.03 -21.13
N ASP A 33 -57.73 -22.88 -22.41
CA ASP A 33 -56.34 -22.78 -22.88
C ASP A 33 -55.66 -21.48 -22.43
N PHE A 34 -56.43 -20.40 -22.21
CA PHE A 34 -55.91 -19.16 -21.63
C PHE A 34 -55.42 -19.36 -20.18
N ARG A 35 -56.17 -20.12 -19.35
CA ARG A 35 -55.75 -20.43 -17.97
C ARG A 35 -54.51 -21.31 -17.95
N GLU A 36 -54.39 -22.22 -18.91
CA GLU A 36 -53.18 -23.02 -19.05
C GLU A 36 -51.99 -22.16 -19.47
N HIS A 37 -52.19 -21.23 -20.41
CA HIS A 37 -51.16 -20.26 -20.79
C HIS A 37 -50.68 -19.40 -19.61
N GLU A 38 -51.60 -18.91 -18.75
CA GLU A 38 -51.25 -18.17 -17.53
C GLU A 38 -50.41 -19.02 -16.54
N LYS A 39 -50.77 -20.30 -16.36
CA LYS A 39 -49.98 -21.23 -15.53
C LYS A 39 -48.59 -21.46 -16.09
N GLN A 40 -48.47 -21.69 -17.39
CA GLN A 40 -47.18 -21.87 -18.05
C GLN A 40 -46.31 -20.62 -17.92
N LEU A 41 -46.91 -19.42 -17.98
CA LEU A 41 -46.19 -18.17 -17.76
C LEU A 41 -45.67 -18.04 -16.32
N ALA A 42 -46.49 -18.39 -15.32
CA ALA A 42 -46.07 -18.40 -13.91
C ALA A 42 -44.90 -19.37 -13.68
N ILE A 43 -45.01 -20.61 -14.20
CA ILE A 43 -43.94 -21.61 -14.12
C ILE A 43 -42.66 -21.09 -14.79
N LYS A 44 -42.78 -20.45 -15.95
CA LYS A 44 -41.63 -19.88 -16.68
C LYS A 44 -40.97 -18.76 -15.88
N PHE A 45 -41.76 -17.88 -15.28
CA PHE A 45 -41.25 -16.79 -14.44
C PHE A 45 -40.51 -17.32 -13.21
N ASP A 46 -41.08 -18.31 -12.51
CA ASP A 46 -40.44 -18.93 -11.36
C ASP A 46 -39.11 -19.61 -11.74
N ASN A 47 -39.09 -20.32 -12.87
CA ASN A 47 -37.91 -21.08 -13.31
C ASN A 47 -36.79 -20.22 -13.90
N GLU A 48 -37.12 -19.17 -14.64
CA GLU A 48 -36.12 -18.35 -15.35
C GLU A 48 -35.74 -17.08 -14.60
N VAL A 49 -36.67 -16.47 -13.85
CA VAL A 49 -36.44 -15.18 -13.20
C VAL A 49 -36.19 -15.36 -11.71
N VAL A 50 -37.13 -15.99 -10.99
CA VAL A 50 -37.02 -16.15 -9.53
C VAL A 50 -35.83 -17.02 -9.17
N ARG A 51 -35.67 -18.16 -9.85
CA ARG A 51 -34.54 -19.04 -9.62
C ARG A 51 -33.19 -18.35 -9.90
N SER A 52 -33.04 -17.66 -11.03
CA SER A 52 -31.78 -16.96 -11.34
C SER A 52 -31.50 -15.81 -10.37
N HIS A 53 -32.54 -15.09 -9.94
CA HIS A 53 -32.43 -14.09 -8.88
C HIS A 53 -31.93 -14.70 -7.57
N ASP A 54 -32.51 -15.80 -7.13
CA ASP A 54 -32.15 -16.46 -5.87
C ASP A 54 -30.75 -17.08 -5.94
N GLU A 55 -30.37 -17.65 -7.10
CA GLU A 55 -29.00 -18.12 -7.35
C GLU A 55 -27.98 -16.98 -7.27
N LEU A 56 -28.29 -15.79 -7.80
CA LEU A 56 -27.41 -14.62 -7.70
C LEU A 56 -27.32 -14.11 -6.26
N LEU A 57 -28.44 -14.05 -5.54
CA LEU A 57 -28.43 -13.66 -4.13
C LEU A 57 -27.60 -14.64 -3.28
N ASP A 58 -27.73 -15.94 -3.51
CA ASP A 58 -26.94 -16.95 -2.81
C ASP A 58 -25.44 -16.83 -3.16
N GLN A 59 -25.08 -16.54 -4.42
CA GLN A 59 -23.69 -16.26 -4.81
C GLN A 59 -23.12 -15.03 -4.09
N ILE A 60 -23.87 -13.93 -4.03
CA ILE A 60 -23.45 -12.71 -3.32
C ILE A 60 -23.27 -12.99 -1.82
N GLN A 61 -24.23 -13.68 -1.19
CA GLN A 61 -24.12 -14.04 0.22
C GLN A 61 -22.96 -15.02 0.49
N LYS A 62 -22.63 -15.88 -0.47
CA LYS A 62 -21.45 -16.75 -0.40
C LYS A 62 -20.15 -15.98 -0.53
N LEU A 63 -20.08 -14.92 -1.36
CA LEU A 63 -18.92 -14.02 -1.41
C LEU A 63 -18.66 -13.34 -0.05
N GLU A 64 -19.72 -12.95 0.66
CA GLU A 64 -19.59 -12.41 2.01
C GLU A 64 -19.05 -13.44 3.03
N LYS A 65 -19.43 -14.72 2.85
CA LYS A 65 -19.03 -15.81 3.75
C LYS A 65 -17.69 -16.45 3.37
N SER A 66 -17.27 -16.39 2.11
CA SER A 66 -15.97 -16.85 1.64
C SER A 66 -14.90 -15.83 1.99
N ASN A 67 -14.51 -15.83 3.26
CA ASN A 67 -13.29 -15.30 3.85
C ASN A 67 -12.54 -14.27 2.95
N TYR A 68 -12.95 -12.99 2.94
CA TYR A 68 -12.21 -11.91 2.25
C TYR A 68 -10.70 -11.94 2.55
N LEU A 69 -10.34 -12.41 3.75
CA LEU A 69 -8.98 -12.63 4.23
C LEU A 69 -8.16 -13.68 3.46
N SER A 70 -8.79 -14.54 2.66
CA SER A 70 -8.10 -15.48 1.78
C SER A 70 -7.64 -14.84 0.47
N SER A 71 -8.12 -13.62 0.15
CA SER A 71 -7.62 -12.90 -1.01
C SER A 71 -6.17 -12.49 -0.77
N ASN A 72 -5.32 -12.85 -1.73
CA ASN A 72 -3.87 -12.65 -1.72
C ASN A 72 -3.48 -11.19 -1.39
N LEU A 73 -4.34 -10.22 -1.72
CA LEU A 73 -4.12 -8.81 -1.46
C LEU A 73 -4.06 -8.45 0.03
N PHE A 74 -4.93 -8.99 0.88
CA PHE A 74 -4.85 -8.70 2.33
C PHE A 74 -3.57 -9.26 2.94
N ALA A 75 -3.16 -10.46 2.53
CA ALA A 75 -1.90 -11.05 2.97
C ALA A 75 -0.69 -10.20 2.54
N GLN A 76 -0.71 -9.67 1.31
CA GLN A 76 0.32 -8.77 0.81
C GLN A 76 0.36 -7.44 1.59
N ILE A 77 -0.79 -6.84 1.90
CA ILE A 77 -0.87 -5.62 2.72
C ILE A 77 -0.30 -5.88 4.12
N GLU A 78 -0.69 -6.99 4.76
CA GLU A 78 -0.21 -7.32 6.10
C GLU A 78 1.29 -7.65 6.11
N GLN A 79 1.80 -8.33 5.07
CA GLN A 79 3.23 -8.54 4.90
C GLN A 79 3.99 -7.23 4.68
N TRP A 80 3.48 -6.34 3.82
CA TRP A 80 4.07 -5.03 3.57
C TRP A 80 4.15 -4.20 4.86
N LYS A 81 3.07 -4.22 5.66
CA LYS A 81 3.02 -3.57 6.98
C LYS A 81 4.11 -4.09 7.92
N LYS A 82 4.21 -5.42 8.08
CA LYS A 82 5.24 -6.05 8.93
C LYS A 82 6.66 -5.68 8.51
N ILE A 83 6.94 -5.73 7.21
CA ILE A 83 8.26 -5.38 6.66
C ILE A 83 8.58 -3.90 6.91
N THR A 84 7.60 -3.01 6.70
CA THR A 84 7.78 -1.56 6.85
C THR A 84 8.05 -1.18 8.30
N ILE A 85 7.28 -1.71 9.25
CA ILE A 85 7.54 -1.51 10.69
C ILE A 85 8.96 -1.95 11.05
N ASN A 86 9.35 -3.16 10.64
CA ASN A 86 10.69 -3.69 10.95
C ASN A 86 11.82 -2.81 10.37
N LYS A 87 11.63 -2.25 9.17
CA LYS A 87 12.60 -1.33 8.57
C LYS A 87 12.72 -0.03 9.35
N VAL A 88 11.60 0.53 9.80
CA VAL A 88 11.59 1.76 10.62
C VAL A 88 12.29 1.51 11.95
N GLU A 89 11.99 0.40 12.62
CA GLU A 89 12.64 0.00 13.88
C GLU A 89 14.16 -0.13 13.70
N ARG A 90 14.62 -0.85 12.67
CA ARG A 90 16.05 -1.00 12.37
C ARG A 90 16.74 0.33 12.08
N ALA A 91 16.07 1.23 11.37
CA ALA A 91 16.61 2.57 11.09
C ALA A 91 16.76 3.38 12.38
N ALA A 92 15.77 3.33 13.27
CA ALA A 92 15.82 3.99 14.58
C ALA A 92 16.94 3.42 15.46
N GLU A 93 17.06 2.10 15.56
CA GLU A 93 18.14 1.44 16.31
C GLU A 93 19.53 1.79 15.78
N LYS A 94 19.68 1.89 14.45
CA LYS A 94 20.94 2.32 13.83
C LYS A 94 21.26 3.76 14.22
N ALA A 95 20.29 4.67 14.16
CA ALA A 95 20.48 6.06 14.55
C ALA A 95 20.84 6.19 16.05
N HIS A 96 20.19 5.41 16.92
CA HIS A 96 20.53 5.34 18.34
C HIS A 96 21.97 4.88 18.58
N ARG A 97 22.41 3.81 17.92
CA ARG A 97 23.80 3.33 18.03
C ARG A 97 24.80 4.38 17.56
N GLN A 98 24.55 5.02 16.42
CA GLN A 98 25.40 6.10 15.93
C GLN A 98 25.50 7.26 16.92
N LEU A 99 24.40 7.62 17.59
CA LEU A 99 24.41 8.64 18.62
C LEU A 99 25.26 8.23 19.83
N ILE A 100 25.11 7.00 20.32
CA ILE A 100 25.91 6.45 21.42
C ILE A 100 27.39 6.47 21.06
N ASP A 101 27.75 5.96 19.87
CA ASP A 101 29.14 5.93 19.39
C ASP A 101 29.75 7.34 19.34
N LEU A 102 28.99 8.33 18.86
CA LEU A 102 29.43 9.72 18.83
C LEU A 102 29.66 10.28 20.24
N ILE A 103 28.81 9.94 21.20
CA ILE A 103 28.97 10.36 22.60
C ILE A 103 30.20 9.70 23.21
N ASP A 104 30.38 8.39 23.00
CA ASP A 104 31.51 7.63 23.54
C ASP A 104 32.84 8.08 22.93
N GLN A 105 32.88 8.40 21.64
CA GLN A 105 34.06 8.99 21.00
C GLN A 105 34.42 10.35 21.62
N LYS A 106 33.43 11.22 21.85
CA LYS A 106 33.68 12.52 22.50
C LYS A 106 34.15 12.33 23.95
N ARG A 107 33.54 11.40 24.69
CA ARG A 107 33.90 11.06 26.06
C ARG A 107 35.33 10.55 26.16
N THR A 108 35.68 9.55 25.35
CA THR A 108 37.03 8.97 25.33
C THR A 108 38.11 10.00 24.95
N GLY A 109 37.80 10.90 24.00
CA GLY A 109 38.68 12.01 23.66
C GLY A 109 38.93 12.96 24.84
N ILE A 110 37.89 13.30 25.61
CA ILE A 110 38.02 14.11 26.83
C ILE A 110 38.83 13.39 27.90
N THR A 111 38.55 12.11 28.16
CA THR A 111 39.28 11.31 29.15
C THR A 111 40.77 11.30 28.86
N LYS A 112 41.18 11.07 27.61
CA LYS A 112 42.59 11.10 27.20
C LYS A 112 43.23 12.48 27.43
N GLN A 113 42.52 13.57 27.14
CA GLN A 113 43.04 14.92 27.40
C GLN A 113 43.23 15.17 28.90
N LEU A 114 42.32 14.68 29.74
CA LEU A 114 42.41 14.80 31.19
C LEU A 114 43.54 13.95 31.78
N GLU A 115 43.76 12.74 31.26
CA GLU A 115 44.89 11.88 31.64
C GLU A 115 46.24 12.55 31.35
N LEU A 116 46.37 13.21 30.19
CA LEU A 116 47.59 13.95 29.84
C LEU A 116 47.86 15.10 30.81
N ILE A 117 46.85 15.91 31.12
CA ILE A 117 46.97 16.97 32.13
C ILE A 117 47.30 16.38 33.49
N THR A 118 46.68 15.26 33.87
CA THR A 118 46.96 14.58 35.15
C THR A 118 48.42 14.16 35.26
N LYS A 119 49.01 13.63 34.18
CA LYS A 119 50.45 13.30 34.14
C LYS A 119 51.32 14.55 34.25
N GLU A 120 50.98 15.61 33.50
CA GLU A 120 51.70 16.90 33.52
C GLU A 120 51.69 17.53 34.92
N VAL A 121 50.54 17.54 35.59
CA VAL A 121 50.39 18.04 36.97
C VAL A 121 51.22 17.22 37.96
N ARG A 122 51.22 15.88 37.83
CA ARG A 122 51.99 15.02 38.73
C ARG A 122 53.50 15.20 38.57
N SER A 123 54.01 15.15 37.34
CA SER A 123 55.46 15.32 37.06
C SER A 123 55.96 16.69 37.54
N ARG A 124 55.26 17.78 37.23
CA ARG A 124 55.64 19.12 37.70
C ARG A 124 55.61 19.27 39.23
N ARG A 125 54.69 18.56 39.90
CA ARG A 125 54.61 18.55 41.36
C ARG A 125 55.74 17.74 41.99
N GLU A 126 56.09 16.61 41.40
CA GLU A 126 57.19 15.74 41.87
C GLU A 126 58.56 16.39 41.64
N GLU A 127 58.71 17.11 40.53
CA GLU A 127 59.95 17.82 40.18
C GLU A 127 60.07 19.21 40.83
N GLU A 128 58.99 19.71 41.44
CA GLU A 128 58.88 21.09 41.98
C GLU A 128 59.22 22.19 40.94
N THR A 129 58.99 21.92 39.66
CA THR A 129 59.43 22.75 38.52
C THR A 129 58.39 23.75 38.01
N PHE A 130 57.37 24.08 38.80
CA PHE A 130 56.26 24.93 38.34
C PHE A 130 56.49 26.42 38.62
N VAL A 131 56.14 27.27 37.65
CA VAL A 131 56.07 28.74 37.79
C VAL A 131 54.64 29.24 37.56
N GLU A 132 54.36 30.51 37.83
CA GLU A 132 53.01 31.09 37.74
C GLU A 132 52.38 30.89 36.35
N ASN A 133 53.17 31.05 35.29
CA ASN A 133 52.72 30.83 33.91
C ASN A 133 52.29 29.37 33.66
N ASP A 134 52.94 28.40 34.30
CA ASP A 134 52.58 26.99 34.19
C ASP A 134 51.23 26.70 34.84
N ILE A 135 50.97 27.33 35.99
CA ILE A 135 49.69 27.24 36.70
C ILE A 135 48.58 27.82 35.83
N ASP A 136 48.81 28.98 35.21
CA ASP A 136 47.83 29.62 34.32
C ASP A 136 47.56 28.79 33.07
N GLN A 137 48.59 28.20 32.45
CA GLN A 137 48.41 27.29 31.32
C GLN A 137 47.61 26.04 31.67
N LEU A 138 47.88 25.42 32.83
CA LEU A 138 47.14 24.26 33.29
C LEU A 138 45.68 24.60 33.59
N LYS A 139 45.41 25.75 34.24
CA LYS A 139 44.04 26.28 34.43
C LYS A 139 43.32 26.45 33.10
N GLN A 140 43.95 27.11 32.12
CA GLN A 140 43.35 27.28 30.79
C GLN A 140 43.04 25.96 30.09
N LYS A 141 43.92 24.95 30.22
CA LYS A 141 43.69 23.60 29.66
C LYS A 141 42.48 22.93 30.35
N ILE A 142 42.39 23.04 31.68
CA ILE A 142 41.26 22.52 32.46
C ILE A 142 39.95 23.20 32.05
N ASP A 143 39.93 24.53 31.98
CA ASP A 143 38.74 25.30 31.58
C ASP A 143 38.26 24.92 30.17
N LYS A 144 39.18 24.73 29.22
CA LYS A 144 38.85 24.26 27.87
C LYS A 144 38.19 22.88 27.90
N ILE A 145 38.66 21.96 28.73
CA ILE A 145 38.04 20.63 28.86
C ILE A 145 36.66 20.74 29.52
N THR A 146 36.53 21.56 30.57
CA THR A 146 35.25 21.82 31.24
C THR A 146 34.20 22.35 30.26
N GLN A 147 34.57 23.30 29.39
CA GLN A 147 33.69 23.80 28.34
C GLN A 147 33.31 22.72 27.31
N LYS A 148 34.25 21.85 26.91
CA LYS A 148 33.95 20.72 26.00
C LYS A 148 32.98 19.72 26.63
N LEU A 149 33.17 19.42 27.91
CA LEU A 149 32.28 18.54 28.66
C LEU A 149 30.88 19.15 28.80
N GLN A 150 30.80 20.44 29.15
CA GLN A 150 29.53 21.16 29.20
C GLN A 150 28.79 21.16 27.87
N LYS A 151 29.49 21.27 26.72
CA LYS A 151 28.90 21.17 25.38
C LYS A 151 28.36 19.78 25.02
N ILE A 152 28.80 18.73 25.71
CA ILE A 152 28.26 17.37 25.53
C ILE A 152 27.04 17.17 26.43
N ILE A 153 27.09 17.71 27.65
CA ILE A 153 26.04 17.58 28.66
C ILE A 153 24.85 18.49 28.35
N GLN A 154 25.12 19.73 27.90
CA GLN A 154 24.08 20.62 27.39
C GLN A 154 23.63 20.08 26.03
N LYS A 155 22.39 19.58 26.00
CA LYS A 155 21.66 19.24 24.78
C LYS A 155 21.88 20.33 23.73
N ASP A 156 22.12 19.89 22.49
CA ASP A 156 22.07 20.65 21.23
C ASP A 156 23.40 20.73 20.50
N LYS A 157 23.56 19.81 19.52
CA LYS A 157 24.24 19.99 18.22
C LYS A 157 24.47 18.69 17.47
N ASN A 158 24.15 17.54 18.05
CA ASN A 158 23.99 16.33 17.25
C ASN A 158 22.63 16.44 16.57
N GLN A 159 22.60 17.05 15.39
CA GLN A 159 21.39 17.18 14.58
C GLN A 159 20.99 15.78 14.10
N SER A 160 20.04 15.16 14.77
CA SER A 160 19.34 14.02 14.20
C SER A 160 18.50 14.55 13.05
N ILE A 161 18.86 14.23 11.81
CA ILE A 161 17.98 14.44 10.66
C ILE A 161 16.95 13.32 10.72
N ILE A 162 15.87 13.55 11.47
CA ILE A 162 14.70 12.69 11.45
C ILE A 162 13.81 13.26 10.36
N VAL A 163 13.54 12.46 9.31
CA VAL A 163 12.49 12.80 8.34
C VAL A 163 11.19 12.82 9.13
N GLU A 164 10.55 13.98 9.21
CA GLU A 164 9.31 14.12 9.94
C GLU A 164 8.22 13.27 9.28
N ASN A 165 7.31 12.73 10.08
CA ASN A 165 6.27 11.82 9.60
C ASN A 165 5.36 12.46 8.53
N ASN A 166 5.22 13.79 8.55
CA ASN A 166 4.46 14.61 7.61
C ASN A 166 5.16 14.78 6.23
N GLN A 167 6.45 14.45 6.12
CA GLN A 167 7.21 14.50 4.87
C GLN A 167 7.07 13.20 4.06
N ILE A 168 6.49 12.16 4.68
CA ILE A 168 6.25 10.87 4.04
C ILE A 168 4.80 10.86 3.54
N ASP A 169 4.64 10.77 2.23
CA ASP A 169 3.34 10.61 1.56
C ASP A 169 2.87 9.16 1.70
N TRP A 170 2.28 8.83 2.86
CA TRP A 170 1.88 7.47 3.23
C TRP A 170 0.84 6.87 2.27
N ASP A 171 -0.05 7.70 1.73
CA ASP A 171 -1.13 7.26 0.82
C ASP A 171 -0.60 6.79 -0.54
N ARG A 172 0.63 7.18 -0.88
CA ARG A 172 1.31 6.72 -2.10
C ARG A 172 2.21 5.51 -1.88
N LEU A 173 2.47 5.13 -0.63
CA LEU A 173 3.31 3.97 -0.32
C LEU A 173 2.57 2.64 -0.52
N ILE A 174 1.25 2.64 -0.29
CA ILE A 174 0.37 1.49 -0.55
C ILE A 174 -1.03 1.98 -0.90
N TYR A 175 -1.56 1.53 -2.03
CA TYR A 175 -2.92 1.83 -2.46
C TYR A 175 -3.51 0.64 -3.21
N VAL A 176 -4.84 0.52 -3.15
CA VAL A 176 -5.59 -0.49 -3.90
C VAL A 176 -6.34 0.23 -5.00
N ARG A 177 -6.19 -0.25 -6.24
CA ARG A 177 -6.95 0.24 -7.39
C ARG A 177 -7.77 -0.90 -7.98
N GLU A 178 -8.97 -0.59 -8.41
CA GLU A 178 -9.73 -1.48 -9.29
C GLU A 178 -9.11 -1.42 -10.67
N ILE A 179 -8.76 -2.57 -11.24
CA ILE A 179 -8.38 -2.64 -12.65
C ILE A 179 -9.69 -2.77 -13.40
N GLN A 180 -10.13 -1.69 -14.05
CA GLN A 180 -11.21 -1.82 -15.04
C GLN A 180 -10.63 -2.61 -16.22
N GLU A 181 -11.24 -3.75 -16.55
CA GLU A 181 -10.92 -4.50 -17.76
C GLU A 181 -11.09 -3.57 -18.97
N GLU A 182 -9.99 -3.31 -19.68
CA GLU A 182 -10.01 -2.61 -20.96
C GLU A 182 -10.92 -3.41 -21.89
N ARG A 183 -12.10 -2.87 -22.19
CA ARG A 183 -12.94 -3.40 -23.26
C ARG A 183 -12.19 -3.25 -24.56
N ASP A 184 -11.91 -4.39 -25.20
CA ASP A 184 -11.41 -4.50 -26.55
C ASP A 184 -12.18 -3.57 -27.50
N ILE A 185 -11.49 -2.56 -28.00
CA ILE A 185 -11.74 -2.00 -29.33
C ILE A 185 -10.38 -1.96 -30.01
N GLU A 186 -10.04 -3.08 -30.63
CA GLU A 186 -9.11 -3.11 -31.75
C GLU A 186 -9.75 -2.36 -32.92
N GLU A 187 -9.28 -1.14 -33.20
CA GLU A 187 -9.22 -0.64 -34.58
C GLU A 187 -7.89 0.08 -34.77
N GLU A 188 -7.11 -0.48 -35.69
CA GLU A 188 -5.77 -0.11 -36.11
C GLU A 188 -5.62 1.39 -36.43
N GLN A 189 -4.50 2.02 -36.06
CA GLN A 189 -3.38 2.15 -37.01
C GLN A 189 -2.14 2.82 -36.39
N GLN A 190 -1.02 2.11 -36.56
CA GLN A 190 0.33 2.56 -36.89
C GLN A 190 1.14 3.44 -35.92
N ASP A 191 2.16 2.77 -35.39
CA ASP A 191 3.56 3.19 -35.45
C ASP A 191 3.96 4.50 -34.75
N SER A 192 4.35 4.37 -33.48
CA SER A 192 5.67 4.81 -33.04
C SER A 192 5.93 4.27 -31.63
N GLY A 193 7.12 3.71 -31.42
CA GLY A 193 7.51 3.03 -30.20
C GLY A 193 7.19 3.84 -28.93
N LYS A 194 6.24 3.36 -28.12
CA LYS A 194 6.06 3.81 -26.74
C LYS A 194 7.17 3.21 -25.89
N GLN A 195 8.32 3.86 -25.94
CA GLN A 195 9.26 3.90 -24.84
C GLN A 195 8.45 4.24 -23.58
N ILE A 196 8.28 3.27 -22.68
CA ILE A 196 7.67 3.52 -21.38
C ILE A 196 8.57 4.54 -20.69
N ASN A 197 8.14 5.81 -20.66
CA ASN A 197 8.91 6.86 -20.05
C ASN A 197 8.77 6.74 -18.53
N CYS A 198 9.56 5.85 -17.92
CA CYS A 198 9.73 5.72 -16.48
C CYS A 198 10.59 6.86 -15.91
N GLU A 199 10.26 8.12 -16.22
CA GLU A 199 11.07 9.28 -15.83
C GLU A 199 10.59 9.99 -14.57
N TYR A 200 9.58 9.46 -13.86
CA TYR A 200 9.17 10.04 -12.58
C TYR A 200 9.55 9.15 -11.41
N PHE A 201 10.59 9.63 -10.71
CA PHE A 201 11.14 9.20 -9.41
C PHE A 201 12.20 8.08 -9.45
N GLN A 202 13.48 8.48 -9.39
CA GLN A 202 14.59 7.65 -8.92
C GLN A 202 14.87 7.95 -7.43
N PRO A 203 14.39 7.14 -6.47
CA PRO A 203 14.96 7.17 -5.13
C PRO A 203 16.44 6.76 -5.22
N LYS A 204 17.35 7.52 -4.61
CA LYS A 204 18.83 7.37 -4.67
C LYS A 204 19.39 5.97 -4.28
N PHE A 205 18.57 4.97 -3.96
CA PHE A 205 18.96 3.68 -3.38
C PHE A 205 18.44 2.43 -4.11
N TRP A 206 17.93 2.56 -5.35
CA TRP A 206 17.35 1.42 -6.09
C TRP A 206 17.96 1.33 -7.49
N LYS A 207 18.45 0.15 -7.89
CA LYS A 207 18.98 -0.11 -9.24
C LYS A 207 17.95 -0.86 -10.10
N LYS A 208 17.92 -0.51 -11.38
CA LYS A 208 17.04 -1.07 -12.42
C LYS A 208 17.50 -2.49 -12.79
N LYS A 209 16.62 -3.49 -12.70
CA LYS A 209 16.71 -4.72 -13.50
C LYS A 209 15.78 -4.56 -14.70
N LYS A 210 16.29 -4.73 -15.91
CA LYS A 210 15.46 -4.85 -17.11
C LYS A 210 15.12 -6.33 -17.27
N ASP A 211 13.88 -6.68 -16.97
CA ASP A 211 13.24 -7.86 -17.54
C ASP A 211 12.06 -7.34 -18.38
N GLU A 212 11.95 -7.81 -19.62
CA GLU A 212 11.27 -7.15 -20.74
C GLU A 212 9.74 -6.99 -20.61
N THR A 213 9.14 -7.34 -19.47
CA THR A 213 7.70 -7.24 -19.27
C THR A 213 7.26 -6.70 -17.90
N ASN A 214 8.17 -6.30 -16.99
CA ASN A 214 7.73 -5.75 -15.71
C ASN A 214 8.74 -4.81 -15.00
N CYS A 215 8.23 -3.70 -14.45
CA CYS A 215 9.03 -2.77 -13.64
C CYS A 215 9.13 -3.27 -12.18
N LEU A 216 10.03 -4.22 -11.93
CA LEU A 216 10.37 -4.67 -10.58
C LEU A 216 11.47 -3.78 -9.98
N TRP A 217 11.09 -2.96 -9.00
CA TRP A 217 12.04 -2.26 -8.15
C TRP A 217 12.53 -3.23 -7.05
N GLN A 218 13.85 -3.44 -6.93
CA GLN A 218 14.46 -4.19 -5.84
C GLN A 218 15.42 -3.28 -5.03
N PRO A 219 15.45 -3.38 -3.68
CA PRO A 219 16.44 -2.67 -2.88
C PRO A 219 17.84 -3.15 -3.25
N THR A 220 18.80 -2.23 -3.37
CA THR A 220 20.21 -2.62 -3.52
C THR A 220 20.67 -3.36 -2.26
N LEU A 221 20.86 -4.67 -2.36
CA LEU A 221 21.69 -5.41 -1.42
C LEU A 221 23.13 -4.91 -1.62
N TYR A 222 23.65 -4.14 -0.66
CA TYR A 222 25.09 -3.95 -0.57
C TYR A 222 25.71 -5.29 -0.13
N PRO A 223 26.74 -5.80 -0.83
CA PRO A 223 27.52 -6.90 -0.31
C PRO A 223 28.19 -6.47 1.00
N ALA A 224 28.33 -7.44 1.91
CA ALA A 224 28.93 -7.30 3.23
C ALA A 224 30.36 -6.72 3.18
#